data_AF-A0A7C1ZRT1-F1
#
_entry.id   AF-A0A7C1ZRT1-F1
#
_cell.length_a   1.000
_cell.length_b   1.000
_cell.length_c   1.000
_cell.angle_alpha   90.00
_cell.angle_beta   90.00
_cell.angle_gamma   90.00
#
_symmetry.space_group_name_H-M   'P 1'
#
loop_
_entity.id
_entity.type
_entity.pdbx_description
1 polymer ?
#
loop_
_entity_poly.entity_id
_entity_poly.type
_entity_poly.pdbx_seq_one_letter_code
_entity_poly.pdbx_strand_id
1 'polypeptide(L)'
;MKGVKTRLLGITRSRTVIWKWIQKFSILLKCRIADDLPKVIIVDETNLQVKDMNLWFWYAIDPETRKIVYYKIIWNRTSLACKKVLPGIGEILWKIT
;
A
#
# COMPACT_ATOMS: atom_id res chain seq x y z
N MET A 1 12.61 22.06 17.35
CA MET A 1 11.51 21.16 16.93
C MET A 1 11.39 20.02 17.93
N LYS A 2 10.33 19.99 18.75
CA LYS A 2 10.15 18.99 19.83
C LYS A 2 9.80 17.63 19.21
N GLY A 3 10.65 16.63 19.45
CA GLY A 3 10.44 15.25 19.00
C GLY A 3 9.25 14.61 19.72
N VAL A 4 8.42 13.89 18.97
CA VAL A 4 7.28 13.12 19.49
C VAL A 4 7.84 11.96 20.33
N LYS A 5 7.62 11.98 21.65
CA LYS A 5 7.99 10.89 22.58
C LYS A 5 6.95 9.77 22.49
N THR A 6 7.16 8.76 21.65
CA THR A 6 6.43 7.49 21.77
C THR A 6 7.05 6.66 22.91
N ARG A 7 6.47 6.76 24.10
CA ARG A 7 6.96 6.19 25.38
C ARG A 7 6.83 4.65 25.50
N LEU A 8 6.75 3.88 24.41
CA LEU A 8 6.45 2.45 24.54
C LEU A 8 7.66 1.56 24.88
N LEU A 9 8.90 2.02 24.65
CA LEU A 9 10.12 1.19 24.82
C LEU A 9 11.30 1.91 25.50
N GLY A 10 11.11 3.14 26.03
CA GLY A 10 12.22 3.93 26.62
C GLY A 10 13.27 4.42 25.62
N ILE A 11 13.06 4.18 24.33
CA ILE A 11 14.00 4.50 23.27
C ILE A 11 13.70 5.88 22.67
N THR A 12 14.65 6.82 22.77
CA THR A 12 14.55 8.12 22.10
C THR A 12 14.93 7.99 20.61
N ARG A 13 14.05 8.42 19.70
CA ARG A 13 14.33 8.46 18.24
C ARG A 13 13.98 9.83 17.66
N SER A 14 14.79 10.29 16.72
CA SER A 14 14.46 11.48 15.93
C SER A 14 13.56 11.11 14.75
N ARG A 15 12.77 12.07 14.26
CA ARG A 15 11.96 11.91 13.03
C ARG A 15 12.82 11.46 11.85
N THR A 16 14.04 11.98 11.73
CA THR A 16 15.01 11.61 10.68
C THR A 16 15.44 10.15 10.77
N VAL A 17 15.64 9.61 11.97
CA VAL A 17 15.99 8.20 12.16
C VAL A 17 14.82 7.30 11.75
N ILE A 18 13.59 7.64 12.14
CA ILE A 18 12.39 6.90 11.71
C ILE A 18 12.23 6.95 10.19
N TRP A 19 12.42 8.12 9.57
CA TRP A 19 12.39 8.26 8.11
C TRP A 19 13.41 7.34 7.42
N LYS A 20 14.65 7.31 7.91
CA LYS A 20 15.70 6.43 7.38
C LYS A 20 15.33 4.95 7.51
N TRP A 21 14.68 4.54 8.60
CA TRP A 21 14.21 3.17 8.76
C TRP A 21 13.11 2.82 7.76
N ILE A 22 12.10 3.69 7.60
CA ILE A 22 11.04 3.50 6.60
C ILE A 22 11.65 3.33 5.20
N GLN A 23 12.59 4.20 4.82
CA GLN A 23 13.27 4.11 3.53
C GLN A 23 14.06 2.80 3.40
N LYS A 24 14.80 2.40 4.43
CA LYS A 24 15.57 1.14 4.44
C LYS A 24 14.68 -0.08 4.23
N PHE A 25 13.50 -0.12 4.84
CA PHE A 25 12.58 -1.26 4.76
C PHE A 25 11.56 -1.17 3.62
N SER A 26 11.46 -0.02 2.94
CA SER A 26 10.54 0.17 1.80
C SER A 26 10.72 -0.86 0.69
N ILE A 27 11.93 -1.41 0.53
CA ILE A 27 12.22 -2.44 -0.46
C ILE A 27 11.42 -3.74 -0.22
N LEU A 28 11.04 -4.02 1.03
CA LEU A 28 10.21 -5.19 1.37
C LEU A 28 8.79 -5.08 0.83
N LEU A 29 8.30 -3.87 0.53
CA LEU A 29 6.99 -3.64 -0.09
C LEU A 29 6.91 -4.10 -1.55
N LYS A 30 8.05 -4.48 -2.16
CA LYS A 30 8.12 -5.05 -3.51
C LYS A 30 7.91 -6.56 -3.54
N CYS A 31 7.98 -7.23 -2.39
CA CYS A 31 7.71 -8.66 -2.28
C CYS A 31 6.20 -8.91 -2.33
N ARG A 32 5.78 -10.07 -2.87
CA ARG A 32 4.36 -10.47 -2.95
C ARG A 32 3.71 -10.29 -1.57
N ILE A 33 2.59 -9.57 -1.52
CA ILE A 33 1.92 -9.25 -0.24
C ILE A 33 0.99 -10.39 0.21
N ALA A 34 0.61 -11.27 -0.73
CA ALA A 34 -0.10 -12.51 -0.43
C ALA A 34 0.69 -13.72 -0.91
N ASP A 35 0.69 -14.76 -0.07
CA ASP A 35 1.38 -16.03 -0.32
C ASP A 35 0.64 -16.84 -1.40
N ASP A 36 -0.68 -16.87 -1.30
CA ASP A 36 -1.62 -17.48 -2.24
C ASP A 36 -2.65 -16.47 -2.72
N LEU A 37 -3.24 -16.78 -3.87
CA LEU A 37 -4.22 -15.94 -4.53
C LEU A 37 -5.65 -16.37 -4.12
N PRO A 38 -6.46 -15.50 -3.51
CA PRO A 38 -7.80 -15.85 -3.10
C PRO A 38 -8.73 -15.96 -4.31
N LYS A 39 -9.77 -16.80 -4.19
CA LYS A 39 -10.81 -16.96 -5.23
C LYS A 39 -11.63 -15.70 -5.45
N VAL A 40 -11.76 -14.88 -4.41
CA VAL A 40 -12.51 -13.62 -4.41
C VAL A 40 -11.60 -12.55 -3.85
N ILE A 41 -11.63 -11.37 -4.46
CA ILE A 41 -10.95 -10.18 -3.97
C ILE A 41 -11.97 -9.05 -3.85
N ILE A 42 -11.79 -8.20 -2.85
CA ILE A 42 -12.51 -6.94 -2.73
C ILE A 42 -11.57 -5.84 -3.20
N VAL A 43 -12.03 -5.00 -4.12
CA VAL A 43 -11.27 -3.88 -4.65
C VAL A 43 -11.92 -2.59 -4.19
N ASP A 44 -11.12 -1.67 -3.66
CA ASP A 44 -11.57 -0.36 -3.21
C ASP A 44 -10.54 0.73 -3.55
N GLU A 45 -10.97 1.99 -3.49
CA GLU A 45 -10.13 3.17 -3.66
C GLU A 45 -10.25 4.12 -2.47
N THR A 46 -9.12 4.67 -2.03
CA THR A 46 -9.09 5.69 -0.97
C THR A 46 -8.31 6.91 -1.45
N ASN A 47 -8.91 8.10 -1.27
CA ASN A 47 -8.20 9.36 -1.50
C ASN A 47 -7.24 9.63 -0.33
N LEU A 48 -5.99 9.94 -0.65
CA LEU A 48 -4.93 10.29 0.27
C LEU A 48 -4.47 11.71 -0.04
N GLN A 49 -4.68 12.63 0.91
CA GLN A 49 -4.15 13.98 0.82
C GLN A 49 -2.71 14.01 1.35
N VAL A 50 -1.75 14.32 0.48
CA VAL A 50 -0.33 14.46 0.82
C VAL A 50 0.11 15.87 0.48
N LYS A 51 0.19 16.73 1.50
CA LYS A 51 0.38 18.18 1.34
C LYS A 51 -0.71 18.74 0.39
N ASP A 52 -0.29 19.36 -0.71
CA ASP A 52 -1.16 19.99 -1.70
C ASP A 52 -1.56 19.02 -2.83
N MET A 53 -1.25 17.73 -2.69
CA MET A 53 -1.52 16.71 -3.70
C MET A 53 -2.59 15.73 -3.22
N ASN A 54 -3.51 15.36 -4.10
CA ASN A 54 -4.44 14.26 -3.89
C ASN A 54 -3.94 13.02 -4.65
N LEU A 55 -3.83 11.91 -3.94
CA LEU A 55 -3.44 10.61 -4.46
C LEU A 55 -4.59 9.63 -4.28
N TRP A 56 -4.79 8.75 -5.25
CA TRP A 56 -5.76 7.67 -5.16
C TRP A 56 -5.02 6.36 -4.93
N PHE A 57 -5.24 5.79 -3.75
CA PHE A 57 -4.73 4.49 -3.36
C PHE A 57 -5.76 3.44 -3.71
N TRP A 58 -5.48 2.70 -4.78
CA TRP A 58 -6.23 1.52 -5.17
C TRP A 58 -5.63 0.31 -4.50
N TYR A 59 -6.47 -0.52 -3.89
CA TYR A 59 -6.01 -1.74 -3.26
C TYR A 59 -7.04 -2.84 -3.42
N ALA A 60 -6.54 -4.06 -3.55
CA ALA A 60 -7.34 -5.27 -3.53
C ALA A 60 -6.97 -6.06 -2.27
N ILE A 61 -7.98 -6.55 -1.55
CA ILE A 61 -7.81 -7.37 -0.36
C ILE A 61 -8.44 -8.74 -0.55
N ASP A 62 -7.83 -9.73 0.08
CA ASP A 62 -8.48 -10.99 0.38
C ASP A 62 -9.52 -10.77 1.51
N PRO A 63 -10.81 -11.06 1.30
CA PRO A 63 -11.82 -10.88 2.33
C PRO A 63 -11.60 -11.77 3.57
N GLU A 64 -11.00 -12.95 3.40
CA GLU A 64 -10.82 -13.92 4.49
C GLU A 64 -9.64 -13.52 5.37
N THR A 65 -8.48 -13.30 4.77
CA THR A 65 -7.25 -12.99 5.52
C THR A 65 -7.05 -11.49 5.78
N ARG A 66 -7.82 -10.63 5.08
CA ARG A 66 -7.67 -9.16 5.07
C ARG A 66 -6.29 -8.69 4.60
N LYS A 67 -5.48 -9.57 4.00
CA LYS A 67 -4.21 -9.21 3.41
C LYS A 67 -4.46 -8.42 2.13
N ILE A 68 -3.64 -7.39 1.90
CA ILE A 68 -3.60 -6.70 0.61
C ILE A 68 -2.97 -7.66 -0.40
N VAL A 69 -3.66 -7.98 -1.49
CA VAL A 69 -3.11 -8.83 -2.55
C VAL A 69 -2.46 -8.00 -3.66
N TYR A 70 -2.95 -6.77 -3.84
CA TYR A 70 -2.47 -5.82 -4.82
C TYR A 70 -2.70 -4.40 -4.36
N TYR A 71 -1.83 -3.48 -4.76
CA TYR A 71 -2.07 -2.07 -4.62
C TYR A 71 -1.45 -1.26 -5.75
N LYS A 72 -1.99 -0.07 -5.97
CA LYS A 72 -1.45 0.92 -6.89
C LYS A 72 -1.80 2.32 -6.41
N ILE A 73 -0.81 3.22 -6.43
CA ILE A 73 -1.02 4.63 -6.15
C ILE A 73 -0.97 5.39 -7.47
N ILE A 74 -1.97 6.23 -7.71
CA ILE A 74 -2.09 7.05 -8.90
C ILE A 74 -2.54 8.47 -8.55
N TRP A 75 -2.28 9.42 -9.44
CA TRP A 75 -2.59 10.84 -9.21
C TRP A 75 -4.03 11.22 -9.56
N ASN A 76 -4.71 10.44 -10.41
CA ASN A 76 -5.97 10.85 -11.04
C ASN A 76 -7.06 9.82 -10.75
N ARG A 77 -8.25 10.28 -10.34
CA ARG A 77 -9.46 9.45 -10.25
C ARG A 77 -10.26 9.55 -11.54
N THR A 78 -10.07 8.59 -12.42
CA THR A 78 -10.85 8.48 -13.66
C THR A 78 -11.27 7.04 -13.88
N SER A 79 -12.33 6.81 -14.66
CA SER A 79 -12.69 5.47 -15.13
C SER A 79 -11.53 4.81 -15.90
N LEU A 80 -10.70 5.62 -16.57
CA LEU A 80 -9.48 5.18 -17.23
C LEU A 80 -8.41 4.69 -16.24
N ALA A 81 -8.31 5.33 -15.07
CA ALA A 81 -7.44 4.87 -14.00
C ALA A 81 -7.87 3.49 -13.47
N CYS A 82 -9.17 3.26 -13.27
CA CYS A 82 -9.71 1.95 -12.94
C CYS A 82 -9.35 0.89 -14.00
N LYS A 83 -9.52 1.21 -15.29
CA LYS A 83 -9.07 0.35 -16.41
C LYS A 83 -7.58 0.05 -16.42
N LYS A 84 -6.72 0.84 -15.76
CA LYS A 84 -5.26 0.59 -15.63
C LYS A 84 -4.88 -0.18 -14.37
N VAL A 85 -5.81 -0.34 -13.43
CA VAL A 85 -5.63 -1.09 -12.17
C VAL A 85 -6.08 -2.53 -12.37
N LEU A 86 -7.26 -2.75 -12.97
CA LEU A 86 -7.85 -4.08 -13.16
C LEU A 86 -6.97 -5.06 -13.96
N PRO A 87 -6.29 -4.69 -15.06
CA PRO A 87 -5.39 -5.61 -15.76
C PRO A 87 -4.18 -6.01 -14.90
N GLY A 88 -3.66 -5.10 -14.07
CA GLY A 88 -2.57 -5.40 -13.14
C GLY A 88 -2.97 -6.40 -12.07
N ILE A 89 -4.22 -6.33 -11.61
CA ILE A 89 -4.83 -7.35 -10.75
C ILE A 89 -4.94 -8.68 -11.52
N GLY A 90 -5.46 -8.64 -12.76
CA GLY A 90 -5.58 -9.80 -13.64
C GLY A 90 -4.25 -10.51 -13.88
N GLU A 91 -3.17 -9.80 -14.21
CA GLU A 91 -1.84 -10.38 -14.42
C GLU A 91 -1.31 -11.13 -13.18
N ILE A 92 -1.63 -10.63 -11.98
CA ILE A 92 -1.26 -11.32 -10.73
C ILE A 92 -2.10 -12.58 -10.57
N LEU A 93 -3.38 -12.53 -10.94
CA LEU A 93 -4.25 -13.70 -10.88
C LEU A 93 -3.81 -14.80 -11.88
N TRP A 94 -3.39 -14.41 -13.09
CA TRP A 94 -3.01 -15.34 -14.18
C TRP A 94 -1.59 -15.89 -14.10
N LYS A 95 -0.63 -15.21 -13.43
CA LYS A 95 0.78 -15.67 -13.35
C LYS A 95 1.02 -16.84 -12.39
N ILE A 96 -0.02 -17.38 -11.76
CA ILE A 96 0.08 -18.36 -10.67
C ILE A 96 -0.82 -19.59 -10.92
N THR A 97 -1.59 -19.61 -12.02
CA THR A 97 -2.25 -20.84 -12.54
C THR A 97 -1.38 -21.45 -13.63
#